data_AF-A0A7X6YWI9-F1
#
_entry.id   AF-A0A7X6YWI9-F1
#
_cell.length_a   1.000
_cell.length_b   1.000
_cell.length_c   1.000
_cell.angle_alpha   90.00
_cell.angle_beta   90.00
_cell.angle_gamma   90.00
#
_symmetry.space_group_name_H-M   'P 1'
#
loop_
_entity.id
_entity.type
_entity.pdbx_description
1 polymer ?
#
loop_
_entity_poly.entity_id
_entity_poly.type
_entity_poly.pdbx_seq_one_letter_code
_entity_poly.pdbx_strand_id
1 'polypeptide(L)'
;MKKKNVFKLVGHRDNFPFFKEILEMGYHVFSMENAKLPGFYPNTFPDYPGVDYRQLRVGDVITIRVFFRIGAGRDVRADGGYMDLEVEHIEGETVFGVIQTRLPDEFPLQKGDSLELYPDEILYKTQRTEH
;
A
#
# COMPACT_ATOMS: atom_id res chain seq x y z
N MET A 1 28.10 6.20 -10.77
CA MET A 1 26.84 6.98 -10.93
C MET A 1 25.68 6.00 -10.99
N LYS A 2 24.76 6.03 -10.02
CA LYS A 2 23.54 5.21 -10.05
C LYS A 2 22.59 5.79 -11.11
N LYS A 3 22.20 4.99 -12.11
CA LYS A 3 21.16 5.36 -13.08
C LYS A 3 19.85 5.55 -12.32
N LYS A 4 19.45 6.80 -12.09
CA LYS A 4 18.07 7.13 -11.69
C LYS A 4 17.22 6.91 -12.93
N ASN A 5 16.44 5.82 -12.95
CA ASN A 5 15.37 5.66 -13.93
C ASN A 5 14.28 6.70 -13.63
N VAL A 6 14.50 7.94 -14.06
CA VAL A 6 13.45 8.96 -14.09
C VAL A 6 12.78 8.84 -15.46
N PHE A 7 11.82 7.91 -15.56
CA PHE A 7 10.93 7.89 -16.72
C PHE A 7 9.96 9.06 -16.60
N LYS A 8 10.22 10.11 -17.39
CA LYS A 8 9.22 11.12 -17.76
C LYS A 8 8.15 10.42 -18.59
N LEU A 9 6.99 10.14 -18.00
CA LEU A 9 5.80 9.68 -18.68
C LEU A 9 4.80 10.84 -18.67
N VAL A 10 4.65 11.47 -19.84
CA VAL A 10 3.72 12.58 -20.09
C VAL A 10 2.39 12.00 -20.56
N GLY A 11 1.31 12.33 -19.84
CA GLY A 11 -0.08 12.16 -20.28
C GLY A 11 -0.71 10.79 -20.01
N HIS A 12 -1.90 10.78 -19.39
CA HIS A 12 -2.78 9.60 -19.13
C HIS A 12 -2.49 8.77 -17.85
N ARG A 13 -2.02 9.39 -16.77
CA ARG A 13 -1.98 8.72 -15.45
C ARG A 13 -3.32 8.75 -14.71
N ASP A 14 -4.26 9.60 -15.13
CA ASP A 14 -5.49 9.88 -14.38
C ASP A 14 -6.66 8.95 -14.74
N ASN A 15 -6.50 8.05 -15.71
CA ASN A 15 -7.58 7.14 -16.15
C ASN A 15 -7.68 5.85 -15.33
N PHE A 16 -6.74 5.63 -14.40
CA PHE A 16 -6.74 4.42 -13.58
C PHE A 16 -7.59 4.65 -12.32
N PRO A 17 -8.54 3.76 -12.00
CA PRO A 17 -9.41 3.88 -10.82
C PRO A 17 -8.68 4.22 -9.53
N PHE A 18 -7.55 3.56 -9.23
CA PHE A 18 -6.79 3.80 -8.00
C PHE A 18 -6.29 5.25 -7.84
N PHE A 19 -6.10 5.97 -8.95
CA PHE A 19 -5.62 7.35 -8.90
C PHE A 19 -6.70 8.29 -8.35
N LYS A 20 -7.98 7.96 -8.53
CA LYS A 20 -9.08 8.72 -7.94
C LYS A 20 -9.03 8.71 -6.42
N GLU A 21 -8.79 7.54 -5.83
CA GLU A 21 -8.63 7.40 -4.38
C GLU A 21 -7.42 8.19 -3.87
N ILE A 22 -6.30 8.16 -4.59
CA ILE A 22 -5.12 8.97 -4.26
C ILE A 22 -5.43 10.48 -4.30
N LEU A 23 -6.28 10.94 -5.22
CA LEU A 23 -6.67 12.35 -5.28
C LEU A 23 -7.63 12.77 -4.16
N GLU A 24 -8.51 11.85 -3.72
CA GLU A 24 -9.51 12.10 -2.69
C GLU A 24 -8.95 11.95 -1.26
N MET A 25 -8.19 10.87 -1.02
CA MET A 25 -7.68 10.48 0.30
C MET A 25 -6.18 10.75 0.49
N GLY A 26 -5.45 11.07 -0.58
CA GLY A 26 -4.00 11.26 -0.56
C GLY A 26 -3.19 9.97 -0.68
N TYR A 27 -3.83 8.81 -0.56
CA TYR A 27 -3.20 7.49 -0.70
C TYR A 27 -4.17 6.44 -1.26
N HIS A 28 -3.62 5.28 -1.64
CA HIS A 28 -4.35 4.07 -2.01
C HIS A 28 -3.56 2.84 -1.57
N VAL A 29 -4.21 1.89 -0.90
CA VAL A 29 -3.61 0.60 -0.54
C VAL A 29 -3.76 -0.37 -1.72
N PHE A 30 -2.66 -1.03 -2.08
CA PHE A 30 -2.66 -2.00 -3.17
C PHE A 30 -3.55 -3.21 -2.82
N SER A 31 -4.44 -3.58 -3.74
CA SER A 31 -5.27 -4.78 -3.66
C SER A 31 -4.85 -5.79 -4.72
N MET A 32 -4.60 -7.03 -4.28
CA MET A 32 -4.30 -8.15 -5.17
C MET A 32 -5.49 -8.51 -6.07
N GLU A 33 -6.73 -8.35 -5.58
CA GLU A 33 -7.92 -8.55 -6.40
C GLU A 33 -8.05 -7.49 -7.50
N ASN A 34 -7.86 -6.21 -7.15
CA ASN A 34 -7.86 -5.12 -8.12
C ASN A 34 -6.74 -5.26 -9.16
N ALA A 35 -5.61 -5.87 -8.79
CA ALA A 35 -4.51 -6.13 -9.73
C ALA A 35 -4.85 -7.14 -10.83
N LYS A 36 -5.89 -7.96 -10.64
CA LYS A 36 -6.41 -8.88 -11.67
C LYS A 36 -7.28 -8.16 -12.70
N LEU A 37 -7.77 -6.95 -12.38
CA LEU A 37 -8.64 -6.17 -13.26
C LEU A 37 -7.80 -5.42 -14.31
N PRO A 38 -8.00 -5.66 -15.62
CA PRO A 38 -7.30 -4.93 -16.65
C PRO A 38 -7.53 -3.43 -16.54
N GLY A 39 -6.46 -2.64 -16.49
CA GLY A 39 -6.54 -1.18 -16.43
C GLY A 39 -6.92 -0.60 -15.06
N PHE A 40 -6.91 -1.39 -13.98
CA PHE A 40 -7.04 -0.83 -12.63
C PHE A 40 -5.76 -0.13 -12.17
N TYR A 41 -4.61 -0.76 -12.42
CA TYR A 41 -3.28 -0.20 -12.16
C TYR A 41 -2.47 -0.01 -13.46
N PRO A 42 -1.54 0.96 -13.49
CA PRO A 42 -0.69 1.23 -14.66
C PRO A 42 0.46 0.24 -14.83
N ASN A 43 0.79 -0.53 -13.78
CA ASN A 43 1.93 -1.44 -13.75
C ASN A 43 1.44 -2.87 -13.47
N THR A 44 2.18 -3.84 -13.99
CA THR A 44 2.10 -5.23 -13.53
C THR A 44 2.87 -5.39 -12.23
N PHE A 45 2.33 -6.16 -11.29
CA PHE A 45 2.97 -6.42 -10.00
C PHE A 45 3.48 -7.85 -9.92
N PRO A 46 4.46 -8.13 -9.04
CA PRO A 46 4.81 -9.50 -8.68
C PRO A 46 3.58 -10.24 -8.17
N ASP A 47 3.62 -11.57 -8.29
CA ASP A 47 2.68 -12.41 -7.57
C ASP A 47 3.04 -12.40 -6.09
N TYR A 48 2.10 -11.99 -5.26
CA TYR A 48 2.27 -11.93 -3.81
C TYR A 48 1.63 -13.18 -3.20
N PRO A 49 2.26 -13.81 -2.20
CA PRO A 49 1.71 -15.01 -1.59
C PRO A 49 0.39 -14.73 -0.87
N GLY A 50 0.15 -13.46 -0.49
CA GLY A 50 -0.97 -13.07 0.34
C GLY A 50 -0.85 -13.65 1.76
N VAL A 51 -1.87 -13.39 2.57
CA VAL A 51 -1.97 -14.00 3.90
C VAL A 51 -3.40 -14.48 4.12
N ASP A 52 -3.53 -15.71 4.63
CA ASP A 52 -4.82 -16.17 5.17
C ASP A 52 -5.09 -15.45 6.49
N TYR A 53 -6.07 -14.54 6.50
CA TYR A 53 -6.40 -13.73 7.67
C TYR A 53 -6.73 -14.57 8.92
N ARG A 54 -7.20 -15.82 8.74
CA ARG A 54 -7.48 -16.75 9.84
C ARG A 54 -6.22 -17.21 10.57
N GLN A 55 -5.04 -17.00 9.98
CA GLN A 55 -3.74 -17.30 10.56
C GLN A 55 -3.06 -16.08 11.18
N LEU A 56 -3.65 -14.89 11.02
CA LEU A 56 -3.20 -13.67 11.66
C LEU A 56 -3.59 -13.66 13.14
N ARG A 57 -2.73 -13.04 13.94
CA ARG A 57 -2.90 -12.83 15.37
C ARG A 57 -2.49 -11.40 15.69
N VAL A 58 -3.11 -10.85 16.74
CA VAL A 58 -2.66 -9.59 17.32
C VAL A 58 -1.16 -9.67 17.66
N GLY A 59 -0.41 -8.65 17.28
CA GLY A 59 1.05 -8.57 17.41
C GLY A 59 1.85 -9.15 16.23
N ASP A 60 1.20 -9.81 15.27
CA ASP A 60 1.85 -10.18 14.01
C ASP A 60 2.23 -8.92 13.22
N VAL A 61 3.36 -8.96 12.52
CA VAL A 61 3.74 -7.90 11.57
C VAL A 61 3.36 -8.34 10.17
N ILE A 62 2.59 -7.50 9.49
CA ILE A 62 2.16 -7.67 8.11
C ILE A 62 2.72 -6.56 7.24
N THR A 63 2.92 -6.85 5.96
CA THR A 63 3.43 -5.88 4.98
C THR A 63 2.36 -5.66 3.91
N ILE A 64 2.06 -4.39 3.64
CA ILE A 64 1.22 -3.95 2.53
C ILE A 64 2.05 -3.17 1.52
N ARG A 65 1.45 -2.85 0.36
CA ARG A 65 1.97 -1.84 -0.55
C ARG A 65 1.00 -0.67 -0.61
N VAL A 66 1.51 0.54 -0.46
CA VAL A 66 0.71 1.77 -0.48
C VAL A 66 1.25 2.72 -1.55
N PHE A 67 0.35 3.44 -2.21
CA PHE A 67 0.66 4.50 -3.15
C PHE A 67 0.21 5.83 -2.57
N PHE A 68 1.02 6.86 -2.76
CA PHE A 68 0.76 8.20 -2.30
C PHE A 68 0.75 9.20 -3.44
N ARG A 69 0.03 10.29 -3.21
CA ARG A 69 0.08 11.47 -4.07
C ARG A 69 1.42 12.18 -3.91
N ILE A 70 2.14 12.38 -5.01
CA ILE A 70 3.37 13.17 -5.07
C ILE A 70 3.18 14.32 -6.05
N GLY A 71 3.62 15.52 -5.65
CA GLY A 71 3.55 16.72 -6.48
C GLY A 71 2.19 17.45 -6.43
N ALA A 72 2.06 18.52 -7.21
CA ALA A 72 0.90 19.39 -7.21
C ALA A 72 0.58 19.89 -8.63
N GLY A 73 -0.67 20.36 -8.83
CA GLY A 73 -1.11 20.91 -10.11
C GLY A 73 -1.03 19.89 -11.25
N ARG A 74 -0.31 20.23 -12.31
CA ARG A 74 -0.16 19.37 -13.51
C ARG A 74 0.89 18.26 -13.36
N ASP A 75 1.66 18.28 -12.28
CA ASP A 75 2.75 17.34 -12.03
C ASP A 75 2.41 16.29 -10.96
N VAL A 76 1.11 16.11 -10.67
CA VAL A 76 0.65 15.10 -9.72
C VAL A 76 0.93 13.71 -10.28
N ARG A 77 1.49 12.84 -9.45
CA ARG A 77 1.75 11.43 -9.77
C ARG A 77 1.54 10.55 -8.54
N ALA A 78 1.33 9.26 -8.77
CA ALA A 78 1.40 8.25 -7.74
C ALA A 78 2.84 7.72 -7.61
N ASP A 79 3.33 7.60 -6.39
CA ASP A 79 4.54 6.85 -6.07
C ASP A 79 4.22 5.90 -4.90
N GLY A 80 4.86 4.74 -4.84
CA GLY A 80 4.45 3.70 -3.89
C GLY A 80 5.61 2.92 -3.30
N GLY A 81 5.36 2.40 -2.10
CA GLY A 81 6.33 1.66 -1.30
C GLY A 81 5.65 0.59 -0.45
N TYR A 82 6.48 -0.22 0.21
CA TYR A 82 6.02 -1.19 1.20
C TYR A 82 5.88 -0.51 2.55
N MET A 83 4.88 -0.94 3.31
CA MET A 83 4.62 -0.44 4.66
C MET A 83 4.30 -1.62 5.56
N ASP A 84 4.95 -1.63 6.73
CA ASP A 84 4.76 -2.65 7.74
C ASP A 84 3.79 -2.15 8.80
N LEU A 85 2.87 -3.02 9.21
CA LEU A 85 1.88 -2.77 10.25
C LEU A 85 1.91 -3.91 11.26
N GLU A 86 1.72 -3.58 12.53
CA GLU A 86 1.50 -4.56 13.59
C GLU A 86 -0.01 -4.75 13.76
N VAL A 87 -0.49 -5.98 13.70
CA VAL A 87 -1.92 -6.29 13.85
C VAL A 87 -2.38 -5.90 15.26
N GLU A 88 -3.30 -4.94 15.32
CA GLU A 88 -3.89 -4.41 16.56
C GLU A 88 -5.15 -5.20 16.93
N HIS A 89 -6.02 -5.40 15.95
CA HIS A 89 -7.33 -5.99 16.12
C HIS A 89 -7.78 -6.68 14.83
N ILE A 90 -8.65 -7.68 14.95
CA ILE A 90 -9.27 -8.39 13.82
C ILE A 90 -10.77 -8.46 14.10
N GLU A 91 -11.58 -7.92 13.19
CA GLU A 91 -13.03 -7.95 13.26
C GLU A 91 -13.59 -8.61 11.99
N GLY A 92 -14.10 -9.84 12.14
CA GLY A 92 -14.55 -10.61 10.97
C GLY A 92 -13.40 -10.91 10.01
N GLU A 93 -13.48 -10.39 8.79
CA GLU A 93 -12.44 -10.50 7.76
C GLU A 93 -11.56 -9.25 7.67
N THR A 94 -11.87 -8.22 8.46
CA THR A 94 -11.15 -6.95 8.48
C THR A 94 -10.02 -7.00 9.51
N VAL A 95 -8.84 -6.52 9.10
CA VAL A 95 -7.64 -6.45 9.93
C VAL A 95 -7.32 -4.99 10.20
N PHE A 96 -7.20 -4.62 11.47
CA PHE A 96 -6.73 -3.30 11.87
C PHE A 96 -5.25 -3.41 12.28
N GLY A 97 -4.41 -2.60 11.65
CA GLY A 97 -2.97 -2.61 11.89
C GLY A 97 -2.43 -1.24 12.27
N VAL A 98 -1.55 -1.18 13.27
CA VAL A 98 -0.81 0.04 13.62
C VAL A 98 0.42 0.16 12.73
N ILE A 99 0.54 1.28 12.01
CA ILE A 99 1.66 1.55 11.11
C ILE A 99 2.99 1.59 11.89
N GLN A 100 3.96 0.78 11.45
CA GLN A 100 5.30 0.70 12.05
C GLN A 100 6.36 1.47 11.25
N THR A 101 6.15 1.60 9.94
CA THR A 101 7.05 2.33 9.03
C THR A 101 6.96 3.84 9.27
N ARG A 102 8.11 4.52 9.37
CA ARG A 102 8.15 5.99 9.43
C ARG A 102 8.10 6.56 8.01
N LEU A 103 7.12 7.41 7.77
CA LEU A 103 6.98 8.20 6.54
C LEU A 103 7.35 9.67 6.83
N PRO A 104 7.71 10.45 5.80
CA PRO A 104 7.80 11.90 5.93
C PRO A 104 6.48 12.52 6.44
N ASP A 105 6.58 13.59 7.22
CA ASP A 105 5.44 14.23 7.90
C ASP A 105 4.39 14.79 6.92
N GLU A 106 4.76 14.97 5.65
CA GLU A 106 3.85 15.48 4.62
C GLU A 106 2.87 14.42 4.08
N PHE A 107 3.06 13.14 4.40
CA PHE A 107 2.16 12.07 3.97
C PHE A 107 0.94 11.94 4.89
N PRO A 108 -0.21 11.51 4.36
CA PRO A 108 -1.45 11.38 5.14
C PRO A 108 -1.43 10.23 6.14
N LEU A 109 -0.49 9.29 6.01
CA LEU A 109 -0.33 8.15 6.91
C LEU A 109 0.97 8.31 7.71
N GLN A 110 0.88 8.14 9.01
CA GLN A 110 2.00 8.30 9.93
C GLN A 110 2.20 7.06 10.80
N LYS A 111 3.42 6.91 11.32
CA LYS A 111 3.73 5.83 12.27
C LYS A 111 2.86 5.99 13.51
N GLY A 112 2.20 4.91 13.92
CA GLY A 112 1.30 4.89 15.07
C GLY A 112 -0.18 5.05 14.70
N ASP A 113 -0.50 5.43 13.46
CA ASP A 113 -1.88 5.44 12.99
C ASP A 113 -2.37 4.00 12.82
N SER A 114 -3.66 3.78 13.11
CA SER A 114 -4.34 2.51 12.83
C SER A 114 -5.00 2.56 11.46
N LEU A 115 -4.79 1.51 10.66
CA LEU A 115 -5.30 1.39 9.30
C LEU A 115 -6.15 0.13 9.18
N GLU A 116 -7.35 0.28 8.61
CA GLU A 116 -8.23 -0.81 8.21
C GLU A 116 -7.69 -1.47 6.93
N LEU A 117 -7.59 -2.79 6.92
CA LEU A 117 -7.07 -3.59 5.82
C LEU A 117 -7.98 -4.79 5.52
N TYR A 118 -8.13 -5.08 4.24
CA TYR A 118 -8.76 -6.32 3.75
C TYR A 118 -7.71 -7.41 3.47
N PRO A 119 -8.07 -8.70 3.51
CA PRO A 119 -7.11 -9.78 3.34
C PRO A 119 -6.33 -9.71 2.01
N ASP A 120 -6.96 -9.21 0.94
CA ASP A 120 -6.34 -9.07 -0.37
C ASP A 120 -5.36 -7.88 -0.48
N GLU A 121 -5.28 -7.04 0.54
CA GLU A 121 -4.33 -5.92 0.65
C GLU A 121 -3.06 -6.32 1.41
N ILE A 122 -3.09 -7.47 2.09
CA ILE A 122 -1.99 -7.98 2.90
C ILE A 122 -1.08 -8.87 2.04
N LEU A 123 0.15 -8.40 1.79
CA LEU A 123 1.07 -9.07 0.87
C LEU A 123 1.86 -10.19 1.52
N TYR A 124 2.33 -9.93 2.75
CA TYR A 124 3.19 -10.83 3.49
C TYR A 124 2.90 -10.75 4.98
N LYS A 125 3.14 -11.85 5.69
CA LYS A 125 3.34 -11.87 7.14
C LYS A 125 4.84 -12.00 7.41
N THR A 126 5.41 -11.04 8.13
CA THR A 126 6.81 -11.11 8.55
C THR A 126 6.93 -12.12 9.69
N GLN A 127 7.70 -13.19 9.47
CA GLN A 127 8.11 -14.06 10.58
C GLN A 127 9.13 -13.29 11.41
N ARG A 128 8.82 -13.00 12.67
CA ARG A 128 9.86 -12.57 13.62
C ARG A 128 10.86 -13.73 13.72
N THR A 129 12.04 -13.55 13.15
CA THR A 129 13.20 -14.36 13.52
C THR A 129 13.59 -13.88 14.91
N GLU A 130 13.27 -14.68 15.93
CA GLU A 130 13.85 -14.50 17.25
C GLU A 130 15.38 -14.61 17.09
N HIS A 131 16.10 -13.54 17.41
CA HIS A 131 17.55 -13.50 17.52
C HIS A 131 17.96 -13.61 18.97
#